data_AF-A0A4Q5LCD8-F1
#
_entry.id   AF-A0A4Q5LCD8-F1
#
_cell.length_a   1.000
_cell.length_b   1.000
_cell.length_c   1.000
_cell.angle_alpha   90.00
_cell.angle_beta   90.00
_cell.angle_gamma   90.00
#
_symmetry.space_group_name_H-M   'P 1'
#
loop_
_entity.id
_entity.type
_entity.pdbx_description
1 polymer ?
#
loop_
_entity_poly.entity_id
_entity_poly.type
_entity_poly.pdbx_seq_one_letter_code
_entity_poly.pdbx_strand_id
1 'polypeptide(L)'
;MRKAQHTVDSSGLEETVQIYWGLSQEALGRLLGIPQARLAQAKAGTRPLPADASYRLRALAQLLPPPGAPEPPLPLLDYTPLEARLVACLDQARRLRFRLEHELPARALPARHRLAHAQSLPAALAAAEADAPLPPRKLEDRQAELTLLLNAARTELEDRSGPTPLALLRARLAGLEAEAAALAQMLAEVNAEG
;
A
#
# COMPACT_ATOMS: atom_id res chain seq x y z
N MET A 1 -65.73 21.80 8.97
CA MET A 1 -64.30 22.17 8.87
C MET A 1 -63.48 20.89 8.74
N ARG A 2 -63.08 20.50 7.51
CA ARG A 2 -62.19 19.36 7.26
C ARG A 2 -60.77 19.90 7.07
N LYS A 3 -59.84 19.47 7.91
CA LYS A 3 -58.41 19.73 7.73
C LYS A 3 -57.94 18.96 6.50
N ALA A 4 -57.41 19.67 5.50
CA ALA A 4 -56.72 19.06 4.37
C ALA A 4 -55.42 18.42 4.90
N GLN A 5 -55.41 17.09 4.98
CA GLN A 5 -54.18 16.34 5.15
C GLN A 5 -53.44 16.39 3.81
N HIS A 6 -52.41 17.23 3.72
CA HIS A 6 -51.44 17.12 2.64
C HIS A 6 -50.71 15.78 2.77
N THR A 7 -51.14 14.80 1.98
CA THR A 7 -50.34 13.62 1.65
C THR A 7 -49.18 14.12 0.80
N VAL A 8 -48.06 14.45 1.43
CA VAL A 8 -46.79 14.57 0.72
C VAL A 8 -46.52 13.18 0.13
N ASP A 9 -46.54 13.09 -1.19
CA ASP A 9 -46.32 11.85 -1.92
C ASP A 9 -45.00 11.25 -1.47
N SER A 10 -45.10 10.14 -0.74
CA SER A 10 -43.95 9.54 -0.07
C SER A 10 -42.92 9.03 -1.08
N SER A 11 -43.34 8.75 -2.33
CA SER A 11 -42.52 8.18 -3.41
C SER A 11 -41.35 9.05 -3.87
N GLY A 12 -41.40 10.37 -3.65
CA GLY A 12 -40.28 11.26 -3.94
C GLY A 12 -39.31 11.40 -2.76
N LEU A 13 -39.76 11.05 -1.55
CA LEU A 13 -39.00 11.27 -0.33
C LEU A 13 -37.87 10.23 -0.20
N GLU A 14 -38.11 8.97 -0.56
CA GLU A 14 -37.05 7.95 -0.51
C GLU A 14 -35.90 8.28 -1.48
N GLU A 15 -36.23 8.83 -2.64
CA GLU A 15 -35.26 9.22 -3.66
C GLU A 15 -34.46 10.45 -3.22
N THR A 16 -35.14 11.48 -2.71
CA THR A 16 -34.46 12.68 -2.18
C THR A 16 -33.48 12.32 -1.06
N VAL A 17 -33.90 11.45 -0.14
CA VAL A 17 -33.05 10.92 0.94
C VAL A 17 -31.87 10.14 0.36
N GLN A 18 -32.10 9.21 -0.58
CA GLN A 18 -31.01 8.44 -1.21
C GLN A 18 -29.95 9.33 -1.88
N ILE A 19 -30.40 10.31 -2.66
CA ILE A 19 -29.52 11.20 -3.41
C ILE A 19 -28.68 12.05 -2.45
N TYR A 20 -29.32 12.69 -1.47
CA TYR A 20 -28.63 13.61 -0.56
C TYR A 20 -27.55 12.92 0.29
N TRP A 21 -27.85 11.73 0.83
CA TRP A 21 -26.89 10.99 1.66
C TRP A 21 -25.99 10.04 0.85
N GLY A 22 -26.11 9.99 -0.48
CA GLY A 22 -25.37 9.03 -1.30
C GLY A 22 -25.64 7.56 -0.94
N LEU A 23 -26.85 7.26 -0.45
CA LEU A 23 -27.19 5.93 0.03
C LEU A 23 -27.59 5.03 -1.13
N SER A 24 -27.06 3.80 -1.13
CA SER A 24 -27.65 2.74 -1.94
C SER A 24 -29.04 2.37 -1.42
N GLN A 25 -29.88 1.79 -2.28
CA GLN A 25 -31.21 1.34 -1.88
C GLN A 25 -31.17 0.29 -0.76
N GLU A 26 -30.16 -0.58 -0.75
CA GLU A 26 -29.96 -1.55 0.33
C GLU A 26 -29.61 -0.84 1.65
N ALA A 27 -28.73 0.15 1.62
CA ALA A 27 -28.36 0.93 2.79
C ALA A 27 -29.55 1.69 3.38
N LEU A 28 -30.39 2.31 2.53
CA LEU A 28 -31.63 2.93 2.99
C LEU A 28 -32.58 1.89 3.59
N GLY A 29 -32.73 0.71 2.97
CA GLY A 29 -33.54 -0.39 3.53
C GLY A 29 -33.11 -0.77 4.95
N ARG A 30 -31.80 -0.92 5.18
CA ARG A 30 -31.24 -1.18 6.52
C ARG A 30 -31.57 -0.08 7.53
N LEU A 31 -31.40 1.19 7.16
CA LEU A 31 -31.73 2.33 8.03
C LEU A 31 -33.22 2.40 8.38
N LEU A 32 -34.08 2.03 7.43
CA LEU A 32 -35.53 1.98 7.64
C LEU A 32 -35.98 0.69 8.37
N GLY A 33 -35.09 -0.30 8.54
CA GLY A 33 -35.37 -1.59 9.16
C GLY A 33 -36.25 -2.50 8.29
N ILE A 34 -36.14 -2.42 6.96
CA ILE A 34 -36.90 -3.23 6.01
C ILE A 34 -36.00 -3.85 4.93
N PRO A 35 -36.38 -4.99 4.33
CA PRO A 35 -35.63 -5.55 3.21
C PRO A 35 -35.61 -4.64 1.98
N GLN A 36 -34.52 -4.66 1.21
CA GLN A 36 -34.35 -3.86 -0.02
C GLN A 36 -35.51 -4.05 -1.01
N ALA A 37 -35.97 -5.30 -1.20
CA ALA A 37 -37.10 -5.61 -2.08
C ALA A 37 -38.39 -4.92 -1.64
N ARG A 38 -38.61 -4.73 -0.33
CA ARG A 38 -39.77 -4.03 0.20
C ARG A 38 -39.69 -2.53 -0.06
N LEU A 39 -38.49 -1.95 0.06
CA LEU A 39 -38.25 -0.56 -0.32
C LEU A 39 -38.43 -0.36 -1.85
N ALA A 40 -38.03 -1.32 -2.67
CA ALA A 40 -38.24 -1.28 -4.14
C ALA A 40 -39.73 -1.21 -4.49
N GLN A 41 -40.53 -2.06 -3.85
CA GLN A 41 -41.97 -2.09 -4.03
C GLN A 41 -42.65 -0.80 -3.59
N ALA A 42 -42.13 -0.16 -2.53
CA ALA A 42 -42.61 1.14 -2.08
C ALA A 42 -42.27 2.27 -3.06
N LYS A 43 -41.03 2.34 -3.55
CA LYS A 43 -40.63 3.31 -4.58
C LYS A 43 -41.43 3.13 -5.87
N ALA A 44 -41.73 1.89 -6.26
CA ALA A 44 -42.55 1.58 -7.44
C ALA A 44 -44.06 1.85 -7.23
N GLY A 45 -44.48 2.32 -6.05
CA GLY A 45 -45.90 2.55 -5.73
C GLY A 45 -46.73 1.28 -5.55
N THR A 46 -46.14 0.10 -5.72
CA THR A 46 -46.85 -1.20 -5.66
C THR A 46 -47.27 -1.58 -4.24
N ARG A 47 -46.53 -1.14 -3.21
CA ARG A 47 -46.86 -1.44 -1.81
C ARG A 47 -46.35 -0.37 -0.85
N PRO A 48 -47.19 0.19 0.03
CA PRO A 48 -46.73 1.23 0.96
C PRO A 48 -45.70 0.71 1.96
N LEU A 49 -44.85 1.64 2.42
CA LEU A 49 -43.92 1.40 3.52
C LEU A 49 -44.69 1.07 4.82
N PRO A 50 -44.17 0.18 5.67
CA PRO A 50 -44.65 0.04 7.04
C PRO A 50 -44.62 1.38 7.79
N ALA A 51 -45.49 1.54 8.79
CA ALA A 51 -45.60 2.78 9.56
C ALA A 51 -44.26 3.19 10.20
N ASP A 52 -43.55 2.24 10.81
CA ASP A 52 -42.25 2.49 11.44
C ASP A 52 -41.17 2.93 10.43
N ALA A 53 -41.16 2.32 9.25
CA ALA A 53 -40.25 2.70 8.17
C ALA A 53 -40.59 4.10 7.63
N SER A 54 -41.88 4.43 7.53
CA SER A 54 -42.34 5.76 7.12
C SER A 54 -41.96 6.83 8.15
N TYR A 55 -42.04 6.50 9.44
CA TYR A 55 -41.62 7.40 10.52
C TYR A 55 -40.11 7.66 10.48
N ARG A 56 -39.28 6.61 10.33
CA ARG A 56 -37.82 6.74 10.18
C ARG A 56 -37.44 7.53 8.93
N LEU A 57 -38.13 7.29 7.81
CA LEU A 57 -37.89 8.03 6.56
C LEU A 57 -38.17 9.53 6.74
N ARG A 58 -39.27 9.88 7.41
CA ARG A 58 -39.59 11.27 7.74
C ARG A 58 -38.57 11.89 8.69
N ALA A 59 -38.09 11.14 9.68
CA ALA A 59 -37.05 11.60 10.59
C ALA A 59 -35.73 11.89 9.85
N LEU A 60 -35.34 11.02 8.90
CA LEU A 60 -34.22 11.29 8.00
C LEU A 60 -34.49 12.55 7.18
N ALA A 61 -35.64 12.64 6.51
CA ALA A 61 -35.98 13.79 5.68
C ALA A 61 -35.96 15.14 6.42
N GLN A 62 -36.21 15.17 7.73
CA GLN A 62 -36.09 16.38 8.55
C GLN A 62 -34.65 16.88 8.70
N LEU A 63 -33.65 16.03 8.46
CA LEU A 63 -32.23 16.37 8.45
C LEU A 63 -31.75 16.85 7.07
N LEU A 64 -32.62 16.84 6.05
CA LEU A 64 -32.30 17.44 4.77
C LEU A 64 -32.22 18.96 4.95
N PRO A 65 -31.16 19.62 4.44
CA PRO A 65 -31.11 21.06 4.43
C PRO A 65 -32.24 21.61 3.54
N PRO A 66 -32.74 22.81 3.83
CA PRO A 66 -33.72 23.45 2.95
C PRO A 66 -33.10 23.67 1.55
N PRO A 67 -33.92 23.65 0.49
CA PRO A 67 -33.42 23.87 -0.87
C PRO A 67 -32.72 25.24 -0.96
N GLY A 68 -31.51 25.26 -1.51
CA GLY A 68 -30.68 26.47 -1.59
C GLY A 68 -29.92 26.83 -0.32
N ALA A 69 -29.94 25.97 0.72
CA ALA A 69 -29.00 26.12 1.82
C ALA A 69 -27.56 26.07 1.31
N PRO A 70 -26.66 26.90 1.84
CA PRO A 70 -25.25 26.79 1.53
C PRO A 70 -24.76 25.40 1.93
N GLU A 71 -23.94 24.79 1.07
CA GLU A 71 -23.27 23.53 1.39
C GLU A 71 -22.46 23.72 2.69
N PRO A 72 -22.43 22.70 3.56
CA PRO A 72 -21.59 22.76 4.74
C PRO A 72 -20.13 22.96 4.29
N PRO A 73 -19.35 23.81 4.98
CA PRO A 73 -17.96 23.99 4.64
C PRO A 73 -17.26 22.63 4.73
N LEU A 74 -16.51 22.29 3.68
CA LEU A 74 -15.66 21.11 3.73
C LEU A 74 -14.67 21.26 4.90
N PRO A 75 -14.37 20.18 5.63
CA PRO A 75 -13.35 20.23 6.65
C PRO A 75 -12.03 20.68 6.01
N LEU A 76 -11.28 21.54 6.72
CA LEU A 76 -9.93 21.93 6.30
C LEU A 76 -9.12 20.65 6.07
N LEU A 77 -8.45 20.58 4.91
CA LEU A 77 -7.59 19.47 4.57
C LEU A 77 -6.43 19.40 5.57
N ASP A 78 -6.29 18.26 6.23
CA ASP A 78 -5.13 17.97 7.08
C ASP A 78 -3.98 17.44 6.22
N TYR A 79 -2.95 18.26 6.06
CA TYR A 79 -1.76 17.92 5.27
C TYR A 79 -0.66 17.24 6.11
N THR A 80 -0.84 17.10 7.42
CA THR A 80 0.11 16.43 8.33
C THR A 80 0.52 15.03 7.84
N PRO A 81 -0.40 14.19 7.30
CA PRO A 81 -0.02 12.89 6.75
C PRO A 81 0.94 12.98 5.55
N LEU A 82 0.82 14.00 4.70
CA LEU A 82 1.71 14.20 3.55
C LEU A 82 3.10 14.63 4.01
N GLU A 83 3.18 15.53 5.00
CA GLU A 83 4.45 15.96 5.61
C GLU A 83 5.17 14.77 6.26
N ALA A 84 4.44 13.97 7.06
CA ALA A 84 4.99 12.78 7.69
C ALA A 84 5.52 11.78 6.65
N ARG A 85 4.80 11.61 5.54
CA ARG A 85 5.23 10.74 4.44
C ARG A 85 6.48 11.28 3.75
N LEU A 86 6.56 12.59 3.49
CA LEU A 86 7.74 13.23 2.91
C LEU A 86 8.99 12.98 3.77
N VAL A 87 8.89 13.22 5.07
CA VAL A 87 10.00 12.97 6.02
C VAL A 87 10.43 11.50 5.97
N ALA A 88 9.47 10.56 5.99
CA ALA A 88 9.76 9.14 5.90
C ALA A 88 10.49 8.76 4.60
N CYS A 89 10.08 9.31 3.46
CA CYS A 89 10.73 9.05 2.17
C CYS A 89 12.19 9.57 2.17
N LEU A 90 12.43 10.78 2.68
CA LEU A 90 13.76 11.38 2.74
C LEU A 90 14.70 10.59 3.67
N ASP A 91 14.21 10.15 4.82
CA ASP A 91 14.99 9.34 5.76
C ASP A 91 15.33 7.96 5.19
N GLN A 92 14.38 7.31 4.52
CA GLN A 92 14.64 6.04 3.85
C GLN A 92 15.64 6.20 2.70
N ALA A 93 15.51 7.25 1.90
CA ALA A 93 16.45 7.57 0.82
C ALA A 93 17.87 7.77 1.37
N ARG A 94 18.03 8.51 2.47
CA ARG A 94 19.32 8.73 3.12
C ARG A 94 19.96 7.41 3.58
N ARG A 95 19.19 6.51 4.20
CA ARG A 95 19.68 5.18 4.61
C ARG A 95 20.12 4.34 3.41
N LEU A 96 19.37 4.39 2.31
CA LEU A 96 19.72 3.66 1.10
C LEU A 96 21.00 4.20 0.45
N ARG A 97 21.18 5.52 0.39
CA ARG A 97 22.43 6.15 -0.11
C ARG A 97 23.62 5.71 0.72
N PHE A 98 23.53 5.77 2.05
CA PHE A 98 24.60 5.30 2.93
C PHE A 98 24.97 3.83 2.66
N ARG A 99 23.96 2.96 2.54
CA ARG A 99 24.18 1.53 2.24
C ARG A 99 24.82 1.32 0.86
N LEU A 100 24.40 2.08 -0.14
CA LEU A 100 24.96 2.03 -1.51
C LEU A 100 26.42 2.50 -1.55
N GLU A 101 26.75 3.55 -0.80
CA GLU A 101 28.08 4.19 -0.80
C GLU A 101 29.09 3.45 0.06
N HIS A 102 28.67 2.92 1.21
CA HIS A 102 29.60 2.40 2.22
C HIS A 102 29.47 0.89 2.45
N GLU A 103 28.26 0.38 2.68
CA GLU A 103 28.08 -1.01 3.12
C GLU A 103 28.24 -2.02 1.97
N LEU A 104 27.63 -1.73 0.81
CA LEU A 104 27.65 -2.63 -0.32
C LEU A 104 29.06 -2.81 -0.90
N PRO A 105 29.84 -1.75 -1.18
CA PRO A 105 31.20 -1.91 -1.67
C PRO A 105 32.10 -2.68 -0.69
N ALA A 106 31.98 -2.39 0.62
CA ALA A 106 32.74 -3.06 1.66
C ALA A 106 32.45 -4.57 1.75
N ARG A 107 31.23 -5.01 1.39
CA ARG A 107 30.85 -6.43 1.33
C ARG A 107 31.15 -7.11 -0.01
N ALA A 108 30.91 -6.40 -1.11
CA ALA A 108 31.00 -6.93 -2.45
C ALA A 108 32.44 -7.33 -2.81
N LEU A 109 33.42 -6.50 -2.43
CA LEU A 109 34.83 -6.75 -2.77
C LEU A 109 35.36 -8.05 -2.13
N PRO A 110 35.24 -8.28 -0.80
CA PRO A 110 35.61 -9.56 -0.20
C PRO A 110 34.83 -10.76 -0.78
N ALA A 111 33.54 -10.59 -1.12
CA ALA A 111 32.75 -11.66 -1.71
C ALA A 111 33.24 -12.05 -3.11
N ARG A 112 33.62 -11.08 -3.94
CA ARG A 112 34.26 -11.32 -5.25
C ARG A 112 35.61 -12.03 -5.12
N HIS A 113 36.45 -11.59 -4.19
CA HIS A 113 37.72 -12.28 -3.91
C HIS A 113 37.49 -13.72 -3.46
N ARG A 114 36.57 -13.96 -2.52
CA ARG A 114 36.22 -15.31 -2.08
C ARG A 114 35.72 -16.19 -3.22
N LEU A 115 34.87 -15.66 -4.11
CA LEU A 115 34.40 -16.40 -5.28
C LEU A 115 35.55 -16.77 -6.21
N ALA A 116 36.41 -15.81 -6.57
CA ALA A 116 37.55 -16.06 -7.44
C ALA A 116 38.52 -17.09 -6.84
N HIS A 117 38.83 -16.96 -5.55
CA HIS A 117 39.68 -17.92 -4.85
C HIS A 117 39.03 -19.31 -4.78
N ALA A 118 37.76 -19.40 -4.39
CA ALA A 118 37.03 -20.67 -4.32
C ALA A 118 36.94 -21.39 -5.69
N GLN A 119 36.90 -20.65 -6.80
CA GLN A 119 36.95 -21.22 -8.15
C GLN A 119 38.34 -21.76 -8.53
N SER A 120 39.42 -21.10 -8.06
CA SER A 120 40.80 -21.53 -8.33
C SER A 120 41.35 -22.61 -7.38
N LEU A 121 40.81 -22.67 -6.15
CA LEU A 121 41.31 -23.55 -5.08
C LEU A 121 41.35 -25.03 -5.49
N PRO A 122 40.32 -25.61 -6.15
CA PRO A 122 40.33 -27.01 -6.53
C PRO A 122 41.53 -27.39 -7.41
N ALA A 123 41.85 -26.56 -8.40
CA ALA A 123 42.97 -26.81 -9.31
C ALA A 123 44.33 -26.70 -8.59
N ALA A 124 44.49 -25.68 -7.73
CA ALA A 124 45.71 -25.50 -6.93
C ALA A 124 45.93 -26.67 -5.96
N LEU A 125 44.86 -27.17 -5.32
CA LEU A 125 44.93 -28.30 -4.40
C LEU A 125 45.16 -29.63 -5.13
N ALA A 126 44.58 -29.82 -6.33
CA ALA A 126 44.84 -30.99 -7.15
C ALA A 126 46.30 -31.07 -7.61
N ALA A 127 46.93 -29.93 -7.94
CA ALA A 127 48.34 -29.89 -8.28
C ALA A 127 49.23 -30.30 -7.09
N ALA A 128 48.95 -29.81 -5.88
CA ALA A 128 49.69 -30.16 -4.67
C ALA A 128 49.50 -31.63 -4.25
N GLU A 129 48.35 -32.22 -4.57
CA GLU A 129 48.05 -33.62 -4.26
C GLU A 129 48.88 -34.61 -5.08
N ALA A 130 49.37 -34.20 -6.26
CA ALA A 130 50.29 -35.02 -7.06
C ALA A 130 51.59 -35.32 -6.31
N ASP A 131 52.06 -34.37 -5.50
CA ASP A 131 53.27 -34.51 -4.68
C ASP A 131 52.97 -35.13 -3.29
N ALA A 132 51.76 -34.91 -2.77
CA ALA A 132 51.34 -35.36 -1.44
C ALA A 132 49.88 -35.87 -1.46
N PRO A 133 49.64 -37.14 -1.79
CA PRO A 133 48.29 -37.68 -1.91
C PRO A 133 47.58 -37.75 -0.55
N LEU A 134 46.30 -37.38 -0.54
CA LEU A 134 45.45 -37.50 0.64
C LEU A 134 44.69 -38.84 0.64
N PRO A 135 44.36 -39.40 1.81
CA PRO A 135 43.49 -40.56 1.88
C PRO A 135 42.07 -40.20 1.38
N PRO A 136 41.31 -41.16 0.81
CA PRO A 136 40.02 -40.89 0.15
C PRO A 136 39.03 -40.08 1.00
N ARG A 137 38.89 -40.43 2.28
CA ARG A 137 38.00 -39.71 3.21
C ARG A 137 38.35 -38.22 3.34
N LYS A 138 39.64 -37.88 3.35
CA LYS A 138 40.08 -36.47 3.42
C LYS A 138 39.85 -35.72 2.12
N LEU A 139 39.82 -36.42 0.99
CA LEU A 139 39.44 -35.83 -0.30
C LEU A 139 37.95 -35.47 -0.33
N GLU A 140 37.10 -36.37 0.16
CA GLU A 140 35.65 -36.12 0.28
C GLU A 140 35.37 -34.93 1.21
N ASP A 141 35.97 -34.92 2.41
CA ASP A 141 35.84 -33.80 3.36
C ASP A 141 36.24 -32.46 2.72
N ARG A 142 37.40 -32.44 2.03
CA ARG A 142 37.90 -31.26 1.31
C ARG A 142 36.97 -30.80 0.19
N GLN A 143 36.40 -31.73 -0.59
CA GLN A 143 35.44 -31.41 -1.65
C GLN A 143 34.15 -30.81 -1.08
N ALA A 144 33.67 -31.32 0.05
CA ALA A 144 32.52 -30.77 0.74
C ALA A 144 32.78 -29.33 1.22
N GLU A 145 33.93 -29.08 1.84
CA GLU A 145 34.33 -27.73 2.28
C GLU A 145 34.47 -26.74 1.12
N LEU A 146 35.09 -27.16 0.01
CA LEU A 146 35.20 -26.35 -1.21
C LEU A 146 33.83 -25.97 -1.77
N THR A 147 32.89 -26.92 -1.77
CA THR A 147 31.52 -26.70 -2.22
C THR A 147 30.81 -25.68 -1.33
N LEU A 148 30.97 -25.78 0.00
CA LEU A 148 30.40 -24.82 0.95
C LEU A 148 30.97 -23.41 0.74
N LEU A 149 32.29 -23.28 0.56
CA LEU A 149 32.93 -21.98 0.32
C LEU A 149 32.44 -21.33 -0.98
N LEU A 150 32.36 -22.11 -2.07
CA LEU A 150 31.87 -21.64 -3.35
C LEU A 150 30.41 -21.17 -3.26
N ASN A 151 29.56 -21.97 -2.64
CA ASN A 151 28.14 -21.65 -2.48
C ASN A 151 27.95 -20.39 -1.61
N ALA A 152 28.65 -20.29 -0.48
CA ALA A 152 28.58 -19.12 0.38
C ALA A 152 29.01 -17.83 -0.34
N ALA A 153 30.06 -17.89 -1.17
CA ALA A 153 30.51 -16.74 -1.95
C ALA A 153 29.50 -16.33 -3.03
N ARG A 154 28.87 -17.31 -3.71
CA ARG A 154 27.81 -17.06 -4.69
C ARG A 154 26.58 -16.42 -4.04
N THR A 155 26.05 -17.02 -2.98
CA THR A 155 24.89 -16.50 -2.24
C THR A 155 25.12 -15.06 -1.77
N GLU A 156 26.29 -14.73 -1.24
CA GLU A 156 26.58 -13.34 -0.81
C GLU A 156 26.58 -12.34 -1.98
N LEU A 157 27.03 -12.73 -3.17
CA LEU A 157 27.00 -11.87 -4.35
C LEU A 157 25.59 -11.81 -4.97
N GLU A 158 24.93 -12.94 -5.15
CA GLU A 158 23.63 -13.00 -5.81
C GLU A 158 22.54 -12.30 -4.97
N ASP A 159 22.54 -12.52 -3.66
CA ASP A 159 21.40 -12.08 -2.82
C ASP A 159 21.65 -10.78 -2.06
N ARG A 160 22.92 -10.43 -1.78
CA ARG A 160 23.24 -9.37 -0.81
C ARG A 160 24.09 -8.23 -1.34
N SER A 161 25.14 -8.51 -2.09
CA SER A 161 26.20 -7.54 -2.37
C SER A 161 26.60 -7.38 -3.85
N GLY A 162 26.07 -8.23 -4.74
CA GLY A 162 26.40 -8.19 -6.15
C GLY A 162 25.55 -7.21 -6.97
N PRO A 163 25.57 -7.34 -8.30
CA PRO A 163 24.95 -6.38 -9.20
C PRO A 163 23.43 -6.31 -9.06
N THR A 164 22.77 -7.45 -8.80
CA THR A 164 21.30 -7.49 -8.69
C THR A 164 20.79 -6.75 -7.45
N PRO A 165 21.27 -7.04 -6.21
CA PRO A 165 20.88 -6.26 -5.03
C PRO A 165 21.21 -4.77 -5.16
N LEU A 166 22.35 -4.44 -5.78
CA LEU A 166 22.75 -3.06 -6.07
C LEU A 166 21.73 -2.35 -6.98
N ALA A 167 21.33 -2.99 -8.08
CA ALA A 167 20.36 -2.45 -9.03
C ALA A 167 18.99 -2.23 -8.37
N LEU A 168 18.52 -3.20 -7.56
CA LEU A 168 17.26 -3.08 -6.82
C LEU A 168 17.28 -1.93 -5.81
N LEU A 169 18.38 -1.76 -5.08
CA LEU A 169 18.52 -0.65 -4.12
C LEU A 169 18.57 0.71 -4.82
N ARG A 170 19.22 0.81 -5.97
CA ARG A 170 19.20 2.03 -6.81
C ARG A 170 17.80 2.36 -7.32
N ALA A 171 17.08 1.37 -7.84
CA ALA A 171 15.70 1.56 -8.31
C ALA A 171 14.79 2.02 -7.17
N ARG A 172 14.93 1.42 -5.98
CA ARG A 172 14.16 1.82 -4.80
C ARG A 172 14.50 3.24 -4.34
N LEU A 173 15.78 3.62 -4.35
CA LEU A 173 16.20 4.99 -4.04
C LEU A 173 15.55 5.99 -5.00
N ALA A 174 15.62 5.74 -6.31
CA ALA A 174 15.00 6.61 -7.32
C ALA A 174 13.49 6.76 -7.10
N GLY A 175 12.78 5.67 -6.74
CA GLY A 175 11.36 5.73 -6.40
C GLY A 175 11.06 6.60 -5.18
N LEU A 176 11.85 6.48 -4.11
CA LEU A 176 11.69 7.32 -2.90
C LEU A 176 11.98 8.80 -3.17
N GLU A 177 12.98 9.09 -4.00
CA GLU A 177 13.32 10.46 -4.40
C GLU A 177 12.21 11.09 -5.26
N ALA A 178 11.64 10.33 -6.20
CA ALA A 178 10.52 10.79 -7.02
C ALA A 178 9.26 11.04 -6.18
N GLU A 179 8.94 10.14 -5.24
CA GLU A 179 7.82 10.31 -4.32
C GLU A 179 8.01 11.53 -3.43
N ALA A 180 9.21 11.72 -2.86
CA ALA A 180 9.52 12.90 -2.05
C ALA A 180 9.40 14.21 -2.85
N ALA A 181 9.87 14.23 -4.10
CA ALA A 181 9.75 15.41 -4.96
C ALA A 181 8.28 15.75 -5.25
N ALA A 182 7.45 14.74 -5.56
CA ALA A 182 6.03 14.94 -5.81
C ALA A 182 5.29 15.47 -4.57
N LEU A 183 5.56 14.90 -3.38
CA LEU A 183 4.96 15.36 -2.13
C LEU A 183 5.39 16.79 -1.78
N ALA A 184 6.67 17.12 -1.96
CA ALA A 184 7.17 18.47 -1.73
C ALA A 184 6.52 19.49 -2.67
N GLN A 185 6.30 19.13 -3.93
CA GLN A 185 5.59 19.98 -4.89
C GLN A 185 4.13 20.21 -4.46
N MET A 186 3.39 19.15 -4.13
CA MET A 186 1.99 19.28 -3.69
C MET A 186 1.87 20.15 -2.44
N LEU A 187 2.77 19.96 -1.45
CA LEU A 187 2.79 20.78 -0.24
C LEU A 187 3.13 22.25 -0.55
N ALA A 188 4.00 22.53 -1.52
CA ALA A 188 4.32 23.88 -1.94
C ALA A 188 3.14 24.57 -2.65
N GLU A 189 2.42 23.85 -3.51
CA GLU A 189 1.22 24.34 -4.19
C GLU A 189 0.12 24.69 -3.18
N VAL A 190 -0.14 23.80 -2.22
CA VAL A 190 -1.09 24.02 -1.13
C VAL A 190 -0.74 25.26 -0.31
N ASN A 191 0.54 25.45 0.03
CA ASN A 191 1.00 26.60 0.81
C ASN A 191 0.98 27.92 0.03
N ALA A 192 0.90 27.88 -1.30
CA ALA A 192 0.81 29.07 -2.14
C ALA A 192 -0.64 29.52 -2.37
N GLU A 193 -1.60 28.59 -2.26
CA GLU A 193 -3.04 28.84 -2.42
C GLU A 193 -3.75 29.26 -1.12
N GLY A 194 -3.14 29.02 0.03
CA GLY A 194 -3.64 29.40 1.36
C GLY A 194 -3.10 30.73 1.86
#